data_AF-A0A956USK1-F1
#
_entry.id   AF-A0A956USK1-F1
#
_cell.length_a   1.000
_cell.length_b   1.000
_cell.length_c   1.000
_cell.angle_alpha   90.00
_cell.angle_beta   90.00
_cell.angle_gamma   90.00
#
_symmetry.space_group_name_H-M   'P 1'
#
loop_
_entity.id
_entity.type
_entity.pdbx_description
1 polymer ?
#
loop_
_entity_poly.entity_id
_entity_poly.type
_entity_poly.pdbx_seq_one_letter_code
_entity_poly.pdbx_strand_id
1 'polypeptide(L)' 'MSVRAYVLVEADQTRVEELKATLPDIQLDGSSIVRADIVAGPYDLVLEVESTDLSQLGH' A
#
# COMPACT_ATOMS: atom_id res chain seq x y z
N MET A 1 8.95 -3.85 -17.37
CA MET A 1 9.80 -4.27 -16.24
C MET A 1 8.99 -3.96 -15.01
N SER A 2 8.48 -4.95 -14.27
CA SER A 2 7.61 -4.65 -13.12
C SER A 2 8.44 -4.28 -11.90
N VAL A 3 8.07 -3.19 -11.25
CA VAL A 3 8.67 -2.70 -10.00
C VAL A 3 7.76 -3.14 -8.87
N ARG A 4 8.33 -3.79 -7.86
CA ARG A 4 7.63 -4.09 -6.60
C ARG A 4 8.15 -3.19 -5.51
N ALA A 5 7.23 -2.56 -4.80
CA ALA A 5 7.52 -1.70 -3.67
C ALA A 5 6.73 -2.14 -2.45
N TYR A 6 7.37 -2.06 -1.29
CA TYR A 6 6.72 -2.24 -0.01
C TYR A 6 6.58 -0.88 0.66
N VAL A 7 5.34 -0.45 0.88
CA VAL A 7 5.02 0.80 1.55
C VAL A 7 4.63 0.49 2.99
N LEU A 8 5.36 1.08 3.94
CA LEU A 8 5.08 0.98 5.36
C LEU A 8 4.26 2.20 5.75
N VAL A 9 3.08 1.95 6.33
CA VAL A 9 2.15 3.02 6.72
C VAL A 9 1.94 2.95 8.22
N GLU A 10 2.22 4.08 8.87
CA GLU A 10 1.84 4.35 10.25
C GLU A 10 0.47 5.03 10.22
N ALA A 11 -0.52 4.43 10.89
CA ALA A 11 -1.89 4.92 10.87
C ALA A 11 -2.58 4.62 12.20
N ASP A 12 -3.54 5.46 12.59
CA ASP A 12 -4.33 5.20 13.79
C ASP A 12 -4.99 3.81 13.75
N GLN A 13 -4.81 3.02 14.81
CA GLN A 13 -5.30 1.64 14.91
C GLN A 13 -6.81 1.52 14.65
N THR A 14 -7.59 2.55 14.99
CA THR A 14 -9.04 2.58 14.75
C THR A 14 -9.41 2.76 13.28
N ARG A 15 -8.50 3.27 12.44
CA ARG A 15 -8.70 3.51 11.00
C ARG A 15 -7.99 2.49 10.12
N VAL A 16 -7.12 1.65 10.68
CA VAL A 16 -6.36 0.63 9.95
C VAL A 16 -7.28 -0.36 9.21
N GLU A 17 -8.37 -0.78 9.82
CA GLU A 17 -9.34 -1.67 9.16
C GLU A 17 -10.10 -0.97 8.02
N GLU A 18 -10.50 0.28 8.22
CA GLU A 18 -11.13 1.10 7.17
C GLU A 18 -10.17 1.36 6.00
N LEU A 19 -8.91 1.67 6.31
CA LEU A 19 -7.84 1.82 5.33
C LEU A 19 -7.64 0.53 4.55
N LYS A 20 -7.52 -0.62 5.22
CA LYS A 20 -7.38 -1.92 4.54
C LYS A 20 -8.55 -2.21 3.60
N ALA A 21 -9.77 -1.82 3.96
CA ALA A 21 -10.94 -1.99 3.12
C ALA A 21 -10.95 -1.03 1.90
N THR A 22 -10.42 0.19 2.07
CA THR A 22 -10.48 1.25 1.04
C THR A 22 -9.28 1.19 0.08
N LEU A 23 -8.11 0.78 0.59
CA LEU A 23 -6.85 0.70 -0.16
C LEU A 23 -6.91 -0.13 -1.45
N PRO A 24 -7.53 -1.33 -1.51
CA PRO A 24 -7.61 -2.09 -2.75
C PRO A 24 -8.44 -1.40 -3.85
N ASP A 25 -9.33 -0.48 -3.49
CA ASP A 25 -10.09 0.35 -4.45
C ASP A 25 -9.29 1.58 -4.92
N ILE A 26 -8.13 1.87 -4.32
CA ILE A 26 -7.25 2.95 -4.76
C ILE A 26 -6.42 2.46 -5.94
N GLN A 27 -6.88 2.79 -7.13
CA GLN A 27 -6.11 2.67 -8.36
C GLN A 27 -5.14 3.83 -8.46
N LEU A 28 -3.87 3.57 -8.14
CA LEU A 28 -2.78 4.51 -8.42
C LEU A 28 -2.44 4.36 -9.91
N ASP A 29 -2.26 5.48 -10.62
CA ASP A 29 -2.03 5.46 -12.08
C ASP A 29 -0.83 4.56 -12.43
N GLY A 30 -1.13 3.40 -13.03
CA GLY A 30 -0.17 2.35 -13.43
C GLY A 30 0.49 1.58 -12.28
N SER A 31 -0.03 1.71 -11.05
CA SER A 31 0.38 0.96 -9.87
C SER A 31 -0.82 0.29 -9.20
N SER A 32 -0.74 -1.00 -8.93
CA SER A 32 -1.79 -1.75 -8.24
C SER A 32 -1.30 -2.22 -6.87
N ILE A 33 -2.14 -2.04 -5.86
CA ILE A 33 -1.91 -2.65 -4.55
C ILE A 33 -2.26 -4.14 -4.69
N VAL A 34 -1.24 -4.98 -4.63
CA VAL A 34 -1.37 -6.44 -4.72
C VAL A 34 -1.78 -7.01 -3.38
N ARG A 35 -1.29 -6.40 -2.29
CA ARG A 35 -1.52 -6.92 -0.94
C ARG A 35 -1.50 -5.81 0.10
N ALA A 36 -2.35 -5.92 1.10
CA ALA A 36 -2.40 -5.04 2.26
C ALA A 36 -2.53 -5.89 3.53
N ASP A 37 -1.47 -5.92 4.34
CA ASP A 37 -1.43 -6.70 5.58
C ASP A 37 -1.29 -5.75 6.78
N ILE A 38 -2.02 -6.08 7.85
CA ILE A 38 -1.93 -5.38 9.13
C ILE A 38 -0.86 -6.08 9.94
N VAL A 39 0.08 -5.31 10.47
CA VAL A 39 1.20 -5.83 11.26
C VAL A 39 1.17 -5.23 12.64
N ALA A 40 1.41 -6.07 13.64
CA ALA A 40 1.62 -5.64 15.02
C ALA A 40 3.11 -5.28 15.18
N GLY A 41 3.47 -4.03 14.86
CA GLY A 41 4.84 -3.54 14.88
C GLY A 41 4.92 -2.02 15.02
N PRO A 42 6.07 -1.39 14.72
CA PRO A 42 6.18 0.08 14.70
C PRO A 42 5.38 0.73 13.56
N TYR A 43 4.92 -0.07 12.60
CA TYR A 43 4.00 0.33 11.55
C TYR A 43 2.75 -0.52 11.70
N ASP A 44 1.59 0.06 11.38
CA ASP A 44 0.31 -0.61 11.52
C ASP A 44 -0.08 -1.37 10.23
N LEU A 45 0.43 -0.92 9.07
CA LEU A 45 0.08 -1.45 7.76
C LEU A 45 1.31 -1.61 6.86
N VAL A 46 1.35 -2.72 6.12
CA VAL A 46 2.31 -2.98 5.04
C VAL A 46 1.54 -3.21 3.75
N LEU A 47 1.87 -2.41 2.73
CA LEU A 47 1.27 -2.51 1.41
C LEU A 47 2.30 -3.00 0.41
N GLU A 48 1.96 -4.03 -0.34
CA GLU A 48 2.70 -4.48 -1.51
C GLU A 48 2.08 -3.84 -2.75
N VAL A 49 2.86 -3.00 -3.41
CA VAL A 49 2.46 -2.31 -4.63
C VAL A 49 3.29 -2.85 -5.77
N GLU A 50 2.61 -3.31 -6.82
CA GLU A 50 3.24 -3.65 -8.08
C GLU A 50 2.95 -2.52 -9.07
N SER A 51 4.01 -1.96 -9.64
CA SER A 51 3.94 -0.89 -10.61
C SER A 51 4.68 -1.27 -11.87
N THR A 52 4.25 -0.68 -12.98
CA THR A 52 4.93 -0.86 -14.27
C THR A 52 6.18 0.01 -14.37
N ASP A 53 6.27 1.08 -13.57
CA ASP A 53 7.35 2.07 -13.61
C ASP A 53 7.62 2.70 -12.21
N LEU A 54 8.89 2.75 -11.79
CA LEU A 54 9.31 3.36 -10.52
C LEU A 54 8.87 4.84 -10.41
N SER A 55 8.86 5.55 -11.54
CA SER A 55 8.47 6.95 -11.65
C SER A 55 7.03 7.22 -11.21
N GLN A 56 6.17 6.20 -11.25
CA GLN A 56 4.75 6.31 -10.86
C GLN A 56 4.51 6.10 -9.37
N LEU A 57 5.53 5.68 -8.62
CA LEU A 57 5.43 5.48 -7.18
C LEU A 57 5.70 6.76 -6.37
N GLY A 58 6.19 7.82 -7.01
CA GLY A 58 6.74 9.01 -6.34
C GLY A 58 6.21 10.36 -6.85
N HIS A 59 5.08 10.39 -7.54
CA HIS A 59 4.43 11.63 -8.00
C HIS A 59 3.12 11.92 -7.29
#